data_AF-A0A7W1RF33-F1
#
_entry.id   AF-A0A7W1RF33-F1
#
_cell.length_a   1.000
_cell.length_b   1.000
_cell.length_c   1.000
_cell.angle_alpha   90.00
_cell.angle_beta   90.00
_cell.angle_gamma   90.00
#
_symmetry.space_group_name_H-M   'P 1'
#
loop_
_entity.id
_entity.type
_entity.pdbx_description
1 polymer ?
#
loop_
_entity_poly.entity_id
_entity_poly.type
_entity_poly.pdbx_seq_one_letter_code
_entity_poly.pdbx_strand_id
1 'polypeptide(L)'
;MRYHLSLNNHEILPEILLEKNVEFPRLDDKLDGKYYQYLYMTISEDSTNNFLKEKKTGLGKFDLVTKQLKTWFQNDCTAVEPIFISSPTSKDEDEGVILTVIYEEVNKRSYLLALDGQSFFEIARAELPWHIPGSFHGQYFYENVFYPLELKKELL
;
A
#
# COMPACT_ATOMS: atom_id res chain seq x y z
N MET A 1 11.24 10.54 -0.54
CA MET A 1 11.86 11.87 -0.80
C MET A 1 10.95 12.66 -1.73
N ARG A 2 10.88 13.98 -1.57
CA ARG A 2 10.14 14.90 -2.47
C ARG A 2 11.14 15.86 -3.10
N TYR A 3 11.07 16.02 -4.42
CA TYR A 3 11.87 17.01 -5.12
C TYR A 3 11.01 18.21 -5.47
N HIS A 4 11.48 19.40 -5.13
CA HIS A 4 10.87 20.67 -5.51
C HIS A 4 11.63 21.21 -6.73
N LEU A 5 10.93 21.30 -7.87
CA LEU A 5 11.51 21.75 -9.14
C LEU A 5 11.05 23.18 -9.42
N SER A 6 11.97 24.15 -9.39
CA SER A 6 11.70 25.52 -9.79
C SER A 6 11.91 25.67 -11.30
N LEU A 7 10.82 25.84 -12.04
CA LEU A 7 10.88 26.00 -13.49
C LEU A 7 11.50 27.34 -13.91
N ASN A 8 11.38 28.39 -13.08
CA ASN A 8 11.92 29.70 -13.40
C ASN A 8 13.42 29.82 -13.10
N ASN A 9 13.87 29.17 -12.02
CA ASN A 9 15.24 29.30 -11.54
C ASN A 9 16.12 28.10 -11.92
N HIS A 10 15.55 27.07 -12.56
CA HIS A 10 16.20 25.80 -12.89
C HIS A 10 16.87 25.12 -11.69
N GLU A 11 16.26 25.26 -10.50
CA GLU A 11 16.74 24.66 -9.26
C GLU A 11 15.94 23.42 -8.91
N ILE A 12 16.62 22.43 -8.32
CA ILE A 12 16.02 21.20 -7.81
C ILE A 12 16.43 21.05 -6.35
N LEU A 13 15.46 21.07 -5.44
CA LEU A 13 15.68 20.95 -4.00
C LEU A 13 15.06 19.65 -3.46
N PRO A 14 15.85 18.74 -2.86
CA PRO A 14 15.32 17.54 -2.22
C PRO A 14 14.81 17.83 -0.80
N GLU A 15 13.71 17.18 -0.43
CA GLU A 15 13.14 17.11 0.92
C GLU A 15 13.03 15.62 1.32
N ILE A 16 13.67 15.25 2.42
CA ILE A 16 13.47 13.93 3.03
C ILE A 16 12.14 13.98 3.79
N LEU A 17 11.18 13.17 3.33
CA LEU A 17 9.85 13.11 3.94
C LEU A 17 9.78 12.15 5.13
N LEU A 18 10.52 11.05 5.07
CA LEU A 18 10.53 9.98 6.06
C LEU A 18 11.91 9.32 6.07
N GLU A 19 12.54 9.24 7.24
CA GLU A 19 13.84 8.59 7.46
C GLU A 19 13.68 7.09 7.75
N LYS A 20 13.10 6.37 6.79
CA LYS A 20 13.00 4.90 6.80
C LYS A 20 13.27 4.33 5.43
N ASN A 21 13.72 3.08 5.40
CA ASN A 21 13.71 2.26 4.20
C ASN A 21 12.25 1.92 3.86
N VAL A 22 11.82 2.36 2.68
CA VAL A 22 10.47 2.19 2.19
C VAL A 22 10.50 1.90 0.70
N GLU A 23 9.54 1.12 0.23
CA GLU A 23 9.35 0.78 -1.18
C GLU A 23 7.86 0.59 -1.49
N PHE A 24 7.55 0.41 -2.77
CA PHE A 24 6.18 0.20 -3.27
C PHE A 24 5.17 1.27 -2.78
N PRO A 25 5.44 2.57 -3.03
CA PRO A 25 4.55 3.64 -2.60
C PRO A 25 3.23 3.60 -3.38
N ARG A 26 2.12 3.73 -2.67
CA ARG A 26 0.76 3.75 -3.18
C ARG A 26 -0.03 4.89 -2.52
N LEU A 27 -1.02 5.40 -3.24
CA LEU A 27 -1.93 6.47 -2.83
C LEU A 27 -3.33 6.15 -3.34
N ASP A 28 -4.33 6.99 -3.09
CA ASP A 28 -5.62 6.87 -3.76
C ASP A 28 -5.48 7.23 -5.25
N ASP A 29 -5.62 6.25 -6.15
CA ASP A 29 -5.49 6.42 -7.60
C ASP A 29 -6.36 7.58 -8.16
N LYS A 30 -7.45 7.97 -7.46
CA LYS A 30 -8.27 9.16 -7.79
C LYS A 30 -7.49 10.49 -7.73
N LEU A 31 -6.38 10.50 -7.00
CA LEU A 31 -5.50 11.65 -6.75
C LEU A 31 -4.20 11.60 -7.55
N ASP A 32 -4.07 10.68 -8.52
CA ASP A 32 -2.88 10.66 -9.39
C ASP A 32 -2.66 12.02 -10.07
N GLY A 33 -1.41 12.48 -10.05
CA GLY A 33 -1.01 13.81 -10.53
C GLY A 33 -1.54 15.01 -9.72
N LYS A 34 -2.22 14.81 -8.59
CA LYS A 34 -2.75 15.88 -7.73
C LYS A 34 -2.00 15.95 -6.40
N TYR A 35 -2.33 16.95 -5.58
CA TYR A 35 -1.92 16.94 -4.18
C TYR A 35 -2.64 15.83 -3.42
N TYR A 36 -1.89 15.10 -2.60
CA TYR A 36 -2.37 14.00 -1.75
C TYR A 36 -1.74 14.13 -0.36
N GLN A 37 -2.44 13.65 0.66
CA GLN A 37 -2.03 13.66 2.05
C GLN A 37 -1.44 12.32 2.50
N TYR A 38 -2.00 11.19 2.06
CA TYR A 38 -1.64 9.88 2.57
C TYR A 38 -0.83 9.06 1.56
N LEU A 39 0.22 8.41 2.07
CA LEU A 39 0.99 7.40 1.36
C LEU A 39 0.96 6.08 2.10
N TYR A 40 0.74 5.01 1.36
CA TYR A 40 0.85 3.63 1.81
C TYR A 40 2.10 3.02 1.20
N MET A 41 2.87 2.26 1.98
CA MET A 41 4.15 1.74 1.52
C MET A 41 4.54 0.49 2.30
N THR A 42 5.33 -0.37 1.66
CA THR A 42 6.05 -1.41 2.37
C THR A 42 7.21 -0.76 3.12
N ILE A 43 7.39 -1.11 4.39
CA ILE A 43 8.45 -0.54 5.24
C ILE A 43 9.27 -1.63 5.90
N SER A 44 10.52 -1.32 6.16
CA SER A 44 11.44 -2.18 6.88
C SER A 44 11.17 -2.18 8.39
N GLU A 45 11.20 -3.36 9.01
CA GLU A 45 11.22 -3.48 10.47
C GLU A 45 12.61 -3.10 11.02
N ASP A 46 13.65 -3.56 10.34
CA ASP A 46 15.05 -3.30 10.70
C ASP A 46 15.60 -2.02 10.04
N SER A 47 16.60 -1.41 10.69
CA SER A 47 17.37 -0.27 10.15
C SER A 47 18.56 -0.71 9.27
N THR A 48 18.59 -1.96 8.80
CA THR A 48 19.68 -2.42 7.94
C THR A 48 19.64 -1.71 6.59
N ASN A 49 20.76 -1.20 6.10
CA ASN A 49 20.84 -0.38 4.87
C ASN A 49 20.54 -1.13 3.54
N ASN A 50 19.72 -2.20 3.53
CA ASN A 50 19.41 -2.95 2.30
C ASN A 50 18.02 -3.62 2.32
N PHE A 51 17.02 -2.94 1.77
CA PHE A 51 15.64 -3.41 1.64
C PHE A 51 15.50 -4.79 0.97
N LEU A 52 16.32 -5.10 -0.03
CA LEU A 52 16.27 -6.38 -0.76
C LEU A 52 16.84 -7.57 0.05
N LYS A 53 17.56 -7.30 1.14
CA LYS A 53 18.13 -8.33 2.04
C LYS A 53 17.37 -8.43 3.37
N GLU A 54 16.38 -7.58 3.58
CA GLU A 54 15.59 -7.59 4.79
C GLU A 54 14.67 -8.80 4.79
N LYS A 55 14.70 -9.51 5.91
CA LYS A 55 13.93 -10.75 6.06
C LYS A 55 12.48 -10.49 6.47
N LYS A 56 12.18 -9.27 6.93
CA LYS A 56 10.90 -8.89 7.54
C LYS A 56 10.51 -7.48 7.13
N THR A 57 9.40 -7.38 6.41
CA THR A 57 8.79 -6.11 5.99
C THR A 57 7.39 -6.02 6.57
N GLY A 58 6.98 -4.80 6.87
CA GLY A 58 5.62 -4.46 7.28
C GLY A 58 5.03 -3.41 6.37
N LEU A 59 3.96 -2.78 6.85
CA LEU A 59 3.24 -1.73 6.13
C LEU A 59 3.34 -0.41 6.88
N GLY A 60 3.41 0.68 6.14
CA GLY A 60 3.37 2.04 6.64
C GLY A 60 2.23 2.83 6.00
N LYS A 61 1.51 3.61 6.80
CA LYS A 61 0.66 4.71 6.37
C LYS A 61 1.28 6.01 6.86
N PHE A 62 1.72 6.84 5.93
CA PHE A 62 2.38 8.11 6.20
C PHE A 62 1.48 9.29 5.83
N ASP A 63 1.24 10.18 6.79
CA ASP A 63 0.53 11.44 6.59
C ASP A 63 1.56 12.55 6.27
N LEU A 64 1.50 13.08 5.06
CA LEU A 64 2.42 14.09 4.55
C LEU A 64 2.25 15.46 5.20
N VAL A 65 1.08 15.73 5.79
CA VAL A 65 0.74 16.99 6.46
C VAL A 65 1.19 16.94 7.90
N THR A 66 0.76 15.91 8.65
CA THR A 66 1.08 15.79 10.08
C THR A 66 2.44 15.15 10.35
N LYS A 67 3.06 14.56 9.31
CA LYS A 67 4.31 13.78 9.37
C LYS A 67 4.21 12.56 10.30
N GLN A 68 3.01 12.08 10.59
CA GLN A 68 2.78 10.89 11.39
C GLN A 68 2.87 9.63 10.55
N LEU A 69 3.52 8.60 11.09
CA LEU A 69 3.60 7.26 10.51
C LEU A 69 2.84 6.28 11.40
N LYS A 70 1.85 5.60 10.82
CA LYS A 70 1.27 4.38 11.40
C LYS A 70 1.90 3.17 10.75
N THR A 71 2.13 2.11 11.52
CA THR A 71 2.80 0.91 11.03
C THR A 71 2.06 -0.36 11.41
N TRP A 72 2.13 -1.36 10.57
CA TRP A 72 1.68 -2.72 10.84
C TRP A 72 2.81 -3.71 10.61
N PHE A 73 3.06 -4.59 11.58
CA PHE A 73 4.03 -5.68 11.53
C PHE A 73 3.45 -6.92 12.18
N GLN A 74 3.86 -8.09 11.70
CA GLN A 74 3.60 -9.36 12.35
C GLN A 74 4.88 -10.18 12.37
N ASN A 75 5.13 -10.88 13.48
CA ASN A 75 6.32 -11.71 13.62
C ASN A 75 6.42 -12.75 12.51
N ASP A 76 7.62 -12.92 11.98
CA ASP A 76 7.97 -13.92 10.96
C ASP A 76 7.09 -13.82 9.71
N CYS A 77 6.64 -12.60 9.42
CA CYS A 77 5.85 -12.25 8.26
C CYS A 77 6.57 -11.20 7.41
N THR A 78 6.32 -11.29 6.10
CA THR A 78 6.83 -10.34 5.10
C THR A 78 5.65 -9.83 4.30
N ALA A 79 5.44 -8.51 4.34
CA ALA A 79 4.46 -7.82 3.52
C ALA A 79 5.00 -7.53 2.12
N VAL A 80 4.12 -7.65 1.12
CA VAL A 80 4.40 -7.23 -0.27
C VAL A 80 3.88 -5.79 -0.46
N GLU A 81 3.60 -5.35 -1.68
CA GLU A 81 2.98 -4.05 -1.98
C GLU A 81 1.59 -3.93 -1.34
N PRO A 82 1.29 -2.80 -0.65
CA PRO A 82 -0.06 -2.47 -0.20
C PRO A 82 -0.88 -1.79 -1.29
N ILE A 83 -2.08 -2.30 -1.60
CA ILE A 83 -3.02 -1.70 -2.54
C ILE A 83 -4.11 -0.98 -1.76
N PHE A 84 -4.16 0.35 -1.84
CA PHE A 84 -5.27 1.12 -1.27
C PHE A 84 -6.48 1.11 -2.21
N ILE A 85 -7.66 0.95 -1.62
CA ILE A 85 -8.95 0.93 -2.31
C ILE A 85 -9.86 1.90 -1.58
N SER A 86 -10.10 3.06 -2.18
CA SER A 86 -10.99 4.07 -1.62
C SER A 86 -12.44 3.58 -1.58
N SER A 87 -13.17 3.93 -0.54
CA SER A 87 -14.62 3.70 -0.47
C SER A 87 -15.30 4.35 -1.68
N PRO A 88 -16.30 3.70 -2.32
CA PRO A 88 -17.07 4.30 -3.42
C PRO A 88 -17.76 5.61 -3.02
N THR A 89 -18.01 5.79 -1.73
CA THR A 89 -18.65 6.97 -1.15
C THR A 89 -17.70 7.77 -0.26
N SER A 90 -16.38 7.62 -0.45
CA SER A 90 -15.37 8.25 0.39
C SER A 90 -15.54 9.77 0.44
N LYS A 91 -15.52 10.33 1.65
CA LYS A 91 -15.44 11.78 1.87
C LYS A 91 -14.02 12.21 2.24
N ASP A 92 -13.31 11.34 2.93
CA ASP A 92 -11.91 11.54 3.33
C ASP A 92 -10.98 10.71 2.44
N GLU A 93 -9.75 11.19 2.22
CA GLU A 93 -8.77 10.59 1.31
C GLU A 93 -8.38 9.15 1.72
N ASP A 94 -8.33 8.87 3.02
CA ASP A 94 -7.98 7.57 3.60
C ASP A 94 -9.20 6.73 4.00
N GLU A 95 -10.42 7.12 3.62
CA GLU A 95 -11.63 6.32 3.83
C GLU A 95 -11.68 5.18 2.81
N GLY A 96 -11.26 4.00 3.24
CA GLY A 96 -11.15 2.82 2.38
C GLY A 96 -10.48 1.66 3.08
N VAL A 97 -9.91 0.75 2.30
CA VAL A 97 -9.18 -0.43 2.79
C VAL A 97 -7.82 -0.54 2.11
N ILE A 98 -6.84 -1.11 2.81
CA ILE A 98 -5.56 -1.52 2.24
C ILE A 98 -5.56 -3.04 2.15
N LEU A 99 -5.27 -3.56 0.96
CA LEU A 99 -5.05 -4.98 0.74
C LEU A 99 -3.57 -5.26 0.50
N THR A 100 -3.04 -6.33 1.08
CA THR A 100 -1.72 -6.83 0.72
C THR A 100 -1.64 -8.33 0.90
N VAL A 101 -0.74 -8.98 0.16
CA VAL A 101 -0.38 -10.37 0.44
C VAL A 101 0.73 -10.36 1.49
N ILE A 102 0.53 -11.16 2.54
CA ILE A 102 1.55 -11.44 3.54
C ILE A 102 2.05 -12.87 3.33
N TYR A 103 3.37 -13.06 3.40
CA TYR A 103 3.99 -14.37 3.52
C TYR A 103 4.34 -14.64 4.99
N GLU A 104 3.91 -15.78 5.53
CA GLU A 104 4.20 -16.26 6.88
C GLU A 104 5.24 -17.38 6.81
N GLU A 105 6.45 -17.12 7.33
CA GLU A 105 7.57 -18.06 7.26
C GLU A 105 7.32 -19.33 8.11
N VAL A 106 6.65 -19.17 9.26
CA VAL A 106 6.41 -20.28 10.22
C VAL A 106 5.63 -21.43 9.57
N ASN A 107 4.55 -21.10 8.85
CA ASN A 107 3.69 -22.09 8.21
C ASN A 107 3.95 -22.22 6.70
N LYS A 108 4.89 -21.45 6.15
CA LYS A 108 5.25 -21.42 4.72
C LYS A 108 4.04 -21.22 3.81
N ARG A 109 3.16 -20.30 4.21
CA ARG A 109 1.91 -20.00 3.51
C ARG A 109 1.71 -18.50 3.42
N SER A 110 0.77 -18.09 2.58
CA SER A 110 0.40 -16.70 2.44
C SER A 110 -1.03 -16.44 2.90
N TYR A 111 -1.34 -15.19 3.20
CA TYR A 111 -2.71 -14.74 3.40
C TYR A 111 -2.89 -13.35 2.78
N LEU A 112 -4.12 -13.05 2.38
CA LEU A 112 -4.50 -11.70 1.99
C LEU A 112 -4.95 -10.96 3.26
N LEU A 113 -4.24 -9.89 3.60
CA LEU A 113 -4.55 -9.01 4.72
C LEU A 113 -5.40 -7.83 4.25
N ALA A 114 -6.40 -7.43 5.05
CA ALA A 114 -7.13 -6.19 4.88
C ALA A 114 -6.97 -5.30 6.12
N LEU A 115 -6.46 -4.09 5.92
CA LEU A 115 -6.41 -3.04 6.94
C LEU A 115 -7.47 -1.98 6.66
N ASP A 116 -8.04 -1.41 7.72
CA ASP A 116 -8.86 -0.20 7.63
C ASP A 116 -8.01 1.01 7.28
N GLY A 117 -8.48 1.82 6.33
CA GLY A 117 -7.76 2.96 5.78
C GLY A 117 -7.39 4.03 6.80
N GLN A 118 -8.27 4.30 7.76
CA GLN A 118 -8.13 5.39 8.72
C GLN A 118 -7.32 4.98 9.96
N SER A 119 -7.79 3.93 10.65
CA SER A 119 -7.18 3.39 11.86
C SER A 119 -5.86 2.67 11.57
N PHE A 120 -5.74 2.05 10.40
CA PHE A 120 -4.63 1.18 10.00
C PHE A 120 -4.56 -0.13 10.80
N PHE A 121 -5.68 -0.55 11.38
CA PHE A 121 -5.83 -1.84 12.04
C PHE A 121 -6.36 -2.90 11.09
N GLU A 122 -6.02 -4.15 11.38
CA GLU A 122 -6.55 -5.28 10.65
C GLU A 122 -8.05 -5.42 10.89
N ILE A 123 -8.79 -5.57 9.79
CA ILE A 123 -10.24 -5.78 9.80
C ILE A 123 -10.65 -7.13 9.23
N ALA A 124 -9.79 -7.76 8.42
CA ALA A 124 -10.00 -9.10 7.90
C ALA A 124 -8.70 -9.73 7.39
N ARG A 125 -8.71 -11.06 7.28
CA ARG A 125 -7.71 -11.83 6.52
C ARG A 125 -8.36 -13.00 5.80
N ALA A 126 -7.81 -13.37 4.65
CA ALA A 126 -8.15 -14.58 3.92
C ALA A 126 -6.91 -15.49 3.82
N GLU A 127 -6.95 -16.61 4.54
CA GLU A 127 -5.86 -17.60 4.60
C GLU A 127 -5.75 -18.40 3.30
N LEU A 128 -4.52 -18.64 2.83
CA LEU A 128 -4.26 -19.57 1.73
C LEU A 128 -3.53 -20.80 2.26
N PRO A 129 -3.82 -22.00 1.74
CA PRO A 129 -3.11 -23.20 2.16
C PRO A 129 -1.74 -23.36 1.47
N TRP A 130 -1.30 -22.37 0.69
CA TRP A 130 -0.03 -22.37 -0.04
C TRP A 130 0.65 -21.00 0.01
N HIS A 131 1.95 -21.00 -0.29
CA HIS A 131 2.77 -19.80 -0.48
C HIS A 131 2.48 -19.16 -1.85
N ILE A 132 2.24 -17.85 -1.86
CA ILE A 132 2.32 -17.02 -3.06
C ILE A 132 3.75 -16.46 -3.13
N PRO A 133 4.55 -16.81 -4.16
CA PRO A 133 5.88 -16.22 -4.35
C PRO A 133 5.84 -14.70 -4.35
N GLY A 134 6.89 -14.08 -3.82
CA GLY A 134 7.03 -12.62 -3.78
C GLY A 134 6.65 -11.97 -5.12
N SER A 135 5.63 -11.11 -5.07
CA SER A 135 5.17 -10.33 -6.21
C SER A 135 5.69 -8.90 -6.12
N PHE A 136 5.63 -8.16 -7.23
CA PHE A 136 6.06 -6.75 -7.26
C PHE A 136 4.85 -5.84 -7.17
N HIS A 137 4.04 -5.84 -8.22
CA HIS A 137 2.91 -4.92 -8.34
C HIS A 137 1.59 -5.68 -8.46
N GLY A 138 0.53 -5.06 -7.95
CA GLY A 138 -0.85 -5.48 -8.12
C GLY A 138 -1.78 -4.28 -8.31
N GLN A 139 -2.99 -4.57 -8.79
CA GLN A 139 -4.03 -3.56 -9.00
C GLN A 139 -5.39 -4.15 -8.64
N TYR A 140 -6.20 -3.33 -7.97
CA TYR A 140 -7.62 -3.63 -7.76
C TYR A 140 -8.45 -3.02 -8.89
N PHE A 141 -9.44 -3.77 -9.36
CA PHE A 141 -10.39 -3.32 -10.36
C PHE A 141 -11.80 -3.48 -9.84
N TYR A 142 -12.57 -2.39 -9.90
CA TYR A 142 -14.01 -2.45 -9.62
C TYR A 142 -14.72 -3.30 -10.68
N GLU A 143 -15.80 -3.95 -10.29
CA GLU A 143 -16.57 -4.93 -11.09
C GLU A 143 -16.95 -4.44 -12.50
N ASN A 144 -17.06 -3.12 -12.71
CA ASN A 144 -17.47 -2.51 -13.97
C ASN A 144 -16.33 -2.26 -14.98
N VAL A 145 -15.08 -2.62 -14.68
CA VAL A 145 -13.94 -2.33 -15.56
C VAL A 145 -13.74 -3.39 -16.66
N PHE A 146 -14.19 -4.63 -16.46
CA PHE A 146 -13.89 -5.75 -17.39
C PHE A 146 -15.08 -6.38 -18.10
N TYR A 147 -16.32 -5.99 -17.80
CA TYR A 147 -17.49 -6.48 -18.53
C TYR A 147 -18.03 -5.40 -19.47
N PRO A 148 -18.07 -5.65 -20.80
CA PRO A 148 -19.01 -4.92 -21.64
C PRO A 148 -20.41 -5.07 -21.03
N LEU A 149 -21.15 -3.95 -20.93
CA LEU A 149 -22.52 -3.90 -20.39
C LEU A 149 -23.49 -4.94 -21.01
N GLU A 150 -23.12 -5.52 -22.15
CA GLU A 150 -23.92 -6.48 -22.91
C GLU A 150 -23.94 -7.90 -22.29
N LEU A 151 -22.98 -8.27 -21.45
CA LEU A 151 -22.92 -9.62 -20.83
C LEU A 151 -23.65 -9.76 -19.49
N LYS A 152 -24.20 -8.67 -18.92
CA LYS A 152 -24.96 -8.72 -17.66
C LYS A 152 -26.38 -9.31 -17.80
N LYS A 153 -26.85 -9.62 -19.02
CA LYS A 153 -28.21 -10.12 -19.27
C LYS A 153 -28.37 -11.63 -19.30
N GLU A 154 -27.31 -12.42 -19.20
CA GLU A 154 -27.40 -13.90 -19.32
C GLU A 154 -27.10 -14.66 -18.01
N LEU A 155 -26.95 -13.98 -16.87
CA LEU A 155 -26.62 -14.63 -15.58
C LEU A 155 -27.61 -14.30 -14.44
N LEU A 156 -28.83 -13.87 -14.76
CA LEU A 156 -29.98 -13.80 -13.85
C LEU A 156 -31.20 -14.45 -14.53
#